data_AF-A0A497SYN5-F1
#
_entry.id   AF-A0A497SYN5-F1
#
_cell.length_a   1.000
_cell.length_b   1.000
_cell.length_c   1.000
_cell.angle_alpha   90.00
_cell.angle_beta   90.00
_cell.angle_gamma   90.00
#
_symmetry.space_group_name_H-M   'P 1'
#
loop_
_entity.id
_entity.type
_entity.pdbx_description
1 polymer ?
#
loop_
_entity_poly.entity_id
_entity_poly.type
_entity_poly.pdbx_seq_one_letter_code
_entity_poly.pdbx_strand_id
1 'polypeptide(L)'
;MNFFRKIRLIFKKIGAIASGRIHHINKVCAPEAIKLFRRIEKLPMPYSLLFHWLMVQTYAYFVKSFTTGIFSHLVKKLNVDLTQKLFGVYLCYATWIFTQTGGFKDFTTMFPNFNATDLYSALFELTPYAKKIKKQIDEISDRGGKPAIMLPIYVEEVIGDKAKAQSSSHYLLYGLHYMELMHHTLRQISEDLTKGRTGKAE
;
A
#
# COMPACT_ATOMS: atom_id res chain seq x y z
N MET A 1 17.89 3.27 -42.56
CA MET A 1 18.14 3.80 -41.19
C MET A 1 17.63 2.78 -40.16
N ASN A 2 18.55 2.02 -39.54
CA ASN A 2 18.29 0.69 -38.96
C ASN A 2 17.34 0.67 -37.74
N PHE A 3 16.33 -0.21 -37.82
CA PHE A 3 15.38 -0.59 -36.76
C PHE A 3 16.05 -0.85 -35.40
N PHE A 4 17.20 -1.53 -35.40
CA PHE A 4 18.01 -1.80 -34.21
C PHE A 4 18.53 -0.53 -33.50
N ARG A 5 18.79 0.55 -34.23
CA ARG A 5 19.23 1.83 -33.65
C ARG A 5 18.08 2.55 -32.93
N LYS A 6 16.84 2.42 -33.44
CA LYS A 6 15.62 2.92 -32.79
C LYS A 6 15.30 2.13 -31.51
N ILE A 7 15.40 0.80 -31.54
CA ILE A 7 15.22 -0.06 -30.35
C ILE A 7 16.22 0.30 -29.24
N ARG A 8 17.50 0.44 -29.58
CA ARG A 8 18.55 0.82 -28.61
C ARG A 8 18.30 2.19 -27.98
N LEU A 9 17.78 3.16 -28.75
CA LEU A 9 17.39 4.48 -28.25
C LEU A 9 16.19 4.43 -27.30
N ILE A 10 15.21 3.56 -27.59
CA ILE A 10 14.05 3.33 -26.73
C ILE A 10 14.50 2.70 -25.40
N PHE A 11 15.31 1.64 -25.43
CA PHE A 11 15.85 1.02 -24.21
C PHE A 11 16.68 1.97 -23.36
N LYS A 12 17.55 2.78 -23.98
CA LYS A 12 18.33 3.81 -23.25
C LYS A 12 17.42 4.85 -22.59
N LYS A 13 16.36 5.30 -23.27
CA LYS A 13 15.38 6.24 -22.70
C LYS A 13 14.57 5.59 -21.58
N ILE A 14 14.13 4.35 -21.74
CA ILE A 14 13.42 3.60 -20.68
C ILE A 14 14.32 3.41 -19.46
N GLY A 15 15.59 3.01 -19.65
CA GLY A 15 16.56 2.86 -18.56
C GLY A 15 16.85 4.17 -17.84
N ALA A 16 17.02 5.27 -18.57
CA ALA A 16 17.22 6.61 -18.00
C ALA A 16 15.97 7.15 -17.28
N ILE A 17 14.77 6.82 -17.77
CA ILE A 17 13.51 7.17 -17.10
C ILE A 17 13.37 6.32 -15.83
N ALA A 18 13.58 5.01 -15.90
CA ALA A 18 13.52 4.12 -14.74
C ALA A 18 14.53 4.53 -13.66
N SER A 19 15.76 4.89 -14.03
CA SER A 19 16.77 5.37 -13.08
C SER A 19 16.36 6.70 -12.44
N GLY A 20 15.78 7.64 -13.21
CA GLY A 20 15.25 8.89 -12.67
C GLY A 20 14.05 8.70 -11.72
N ARG A 21 13.18 7.72 -12.00
CA ARG A 21 12.04 7.38 -11.13
C ARG A 21 12.50 6.72 -9.84
N ILE A 22 13.41 5.75 -9.92
CA ILE A 22 14.01 5.08 -8.75
C ILE A 22 14.77 6.09 -7.89
N HIS A 23 15.53 6.99 -8.51
CA HIS A 23 16.22 8.06 -7.79
C HIS A 23 15.24 8.96 -7.02
N HIS A 24 14.12 9.35 -7.65
CA HIS A 24 13.09 10.16 -6.98
C HIS A 24 12.45 9.41 -5.79
N ILE A 25 12.13 8.13 -5.96
CA ILE A 25 11.63 7.29 -4.86
C ILE A 25 12.63 7.22 -3.73
N ASN A 26 13.90 6.95 -4.01
CA ASN A 26 14.92 6.84 -2.98
C ASN A 26 15.15 8.18 -2.25
N LYS A 27 14.97 9.30 -2.93
CA LYS A 27 15.17 10.64 -2.35
C LYS A 27 13.97 11.13 -1.55
N VAL A 28 12.75 10.87 -2.01
CA VAL A 28 11.52 11.44 -1.43
C VAL A 28 10.74 10.41 -0.63
N CYS A 29 10.56 9.21 -1.17
CA CYS A 29 9.60 8.24 -0.64
C CYS A 29 10.24 7.27 0.38
N ALA A 30 11.44 6.79 0.09
CA ALA A 30 12.16 5.86 0.96
C ALA A 30 12.42 6.42 2.37
N PRO A 31 12.79 7.71 2.55
CA PRO A 31 12.95 8.28 3.89
C PRO A 31 11.66 8.24 4.72
N GLU A 32 10.51 8.49 4.08
CA GLU A 32 9.21 8.42 4.76
C GLU A 32 8.81 6.99 5.11
N ALA A 33 9.12 6.02 4.25
CA ALA A 33 8.94 4.60 4.55
C ALA A 33 9.78 4.17 5.76
N ILE A 34 11.05 4.59 5.83
CA ILE A 34 11.96 4.29 6.96
C ILE A 34 11.47 4.93 8.26
N LYS A 35 11.00 6.18 8.21
CA LYS A 35 10.41 6.84 9.38
C LYS A 35 9.21 6.06 9.90
N LEU A 36 8.34 5.59 9.01
CA LEU A 36 7.18 4.79 9.37
C LEU A 36 7.58 3.44 9.97
N PHE A 37 8.58 2.77 9.38
CA PHE A 37 9.14 1.52 9.88
C PHE A 37 9.66 1.65 11.32
N ARG A 38 10.44 2.68 11.63
CA ARG A 38 10.93 2.95 13.00
C ARG A 38 9.82 3.24 14.00
N ARG A 39 8.67 3.74 13.53
CA ARG A 39 7.51 3.95 14.40
C ARG A 39 6.77 2.64 14.65
N ILE A 40 6.71 1.76 13.64
CA ILE A 40 6.17 0.40 13.77
C ILE A 40 6.97 -0.42 14.78
N GLU A 41 8.31 -0.32 14.78
CA GLU A 41 9.19 -0.99 15.75
C GLU A 41 8.87 -0.66 17.22
N LYS A 42 8.27 0.50 17.47
CA LYS A 42 7.89 0.94 18.82
C LYS A 42 6.53 0.41 19.27
N LEU A 43 5.76 -0.22 18.40
CA LEU A 43 4.48 -0.80 18.77
C LEU A 43 4.68 -2.08 19.60
N PRO A 44 3.77 -2.36 20.54
CA PRO A 44 3.80 -3.61 21.28
C PRO A 44 3.58 -4.81 20.35
N MET A 45 4.18 -5.94 20.69
CA MET A 45 3.84 -7.22 20.06
C MET A 45 2.38 -7.59 20.41
N PRO A 46 1.63 -8.21 19.48
CA PRO A 46 2.04 -8.67 18.15
C PRO A 46 1.79 -7.64 17.03
N TYR A 47 1.34 -6.42 17.35
CA TYR A 47 0.99 -5.39 16.36
C TYR A 47 2.20 -4.94 15.55
N SER A 48 3.36 -4.76 16.19
CA SER A 48 4.60 -4.43 15.48
C SER A 48 5.00 -5.49 14.46
N LEU A 49 4.85 -6.78 14.77
CA LEU A 49 5.13 -7.87 13.83
C LEU A 49 4.23 -7.81 12.60
N LEU A 50 2.93 -7.65 12.81
CA LEU A 50 1.97 -7.55 11.71
C LEU A 50 2.23 -6.31 10.85
N PHE A 51 2.42 -5.15 11.46
CA PHE A 51 2.66 -3.92 10.71
C PHE A 51 3.99 -3.89 9.98
N HIS A 52 5.04 -4.52 10.52
CA HIS A 52 6.29 -4.73 9.80
C HIS A 52 6.03 -5.44 8.48
N TRP A 53 5.30 -6.53 8.58
CA TRP A 53 4.98 -7.36 7.43
C TRP A 53 4.10 -6.61 6.41
N LEU A 54 3.02 -5.96 6.86
CA LEU A 54 2.17 -5.13 6.00
C LEU A 54 2.93 -3.98 5.34
N MET A 55 3.86 -3.35 6.05
CA MET A 55 4.65 -2.23 5.55
C MET A 55 5.64 -2.65 4.46
N VAL A 56 6.32 -3.79 4.61
CA VAL A 56 7.24 -4.31 3.59
C VAL A 56 6.49 -4.56 2.28
N GLN A 57 5.32 -5.20 2.36
CA GLN A 57 4.48 -5.43 1.18
C GLN A 57 4.01 -4.11 0.59
N THR A 58 3.42 -3.24 1.41
CA THR A 58 2.97 -1.90 1.01
C THR A 58 4.05 -1.12 0.26
N TYR A 59 5.28 -1.12 0.79
CA TYR A 59 6.40 -0.41 0.17
C TYR A 59 6.82 -1.03 -1.16
N ALA A 60 6.94 -2.36 -1.24
CA ALA A 60 7.26 -3.04 -2.49
C ALA A 60 6.22 -2.74 -3.59
N TYR A 61 4.94 -2.76 -3.22
CA TYR A 61 3.85 -2.39 -4.12
C TYR A 61 3.91 -0.92 -4.54
N PHE A 62 4.10 -0.01 -3.59
CA PHE A 62 4.26 1.40 -3.85
C PHE A 62 5.39 1.66 -4.87
N VAL A 63 6.57 1.08 -4.64
CA VAL A 63 7.72 1.22 -5.55
C VAL A 63 7.37 0.69 -6.94
N LYS A 64 6.77 -0.51 -7.05
CA LYS A 64 6.37 -1.09 -8.33
C LYS A 64 5.35 -0.19 -9.05
N SER A 65 4.32 0.28 -8.37
CA SER A 65 3.25 1.11 -8.94
C SER A 65 3.77 2.44 -9.50
N PHE A 66 4.75 3.07 -8.85
CA PHE A 66 5.30 4.36 -9.24
C PHE A 66 6.57 4.30 -10.11
N THR A 67 7.26 3.15 -10.20
CA THR A 67 8.40 3.00 -11.12
C THR A 67 7.98 2.48 -12.48
N THR A 68 7.20 1.40 -12.50
CA THR A 68 6.87 0.63 -13.71
C THR A 68 5.36 0.42 -13.90
N GLY A 69 4.55 0.69 -12.87
CA GLY A 69 3.10 0.51 -12.92
C GLY A 69 2.30 1.71 -13.45
N ILE A 70 1.00 1.65 -13.20
CA ILE A 70 0.00 2.61 -13.69
C ILE A 70 0.23 4.06 -13.21
N PHE A 71 0.88 4.24 -12.06
CA PHE A 71 1.19 5.57 -11.50
C PHE A 71 2.59 6.06 -11.84
N SER A 72 3.29 5.38 -12.75
CA SER A 72 4.67 5.74 -13.09
C SER A 72 4.84 7.12 -13.73
N HIS A 73 3.75 7.69 -14.27
CA HIS A 73 3.70 9.06 -14.75
C HIS A 73 3.54 10.11 -13.62
N LEU A 74 3.12 9.69 -12.42
CA LEU A 74 2.89 10.55 -11.26
C LEU A 74 4.08 10.59 -10.28
N VAL A 75 5.07 9.72 -10.44
CA VAL A 75 6.19 9.58 -9.49
C VAL A 75 6.92 10.89 -9.19
N LYS A 76 7.13 11.76 -10.19
CA LYS A 76 7.78 13.07 -9.99
C LYS A 76 6.91 14.08 -9.23
N LYS A 77 5.59 13.84 -9.13
CA LYS A 77 4.66 14.64 -8.34
C LYS A 77 4.62 14.20 -6.87
N LEU A 78 5.26 13.08 -6.54
CA LEU A 78 5.41 12.64 -5.14
C LEU A 78 6.26 13.65 -4.39
N ASN A 79 5.67 14.23 -3.35
CA ASN A 79 6.34 14.97 -2.31
C ASN A 79 6.18 14.22 -0.97
N VAL A 80 6.74 14.75 0.11
CA VAL A 80 6.73 14.12 1.43
C VAL A 80 5.30 13.90 1.95
N ASP A 81 4.45 14.92 1.93
CA ASP A 81 3.06 14.87 2.42
C ASP A 81 2.21 13.86 1.63
N LEU A 82 2.28 13.93 0.30
CA LEU A 82 1.60 13.00 -0.59
C LEU A 82 2.05 11.56 -0.35
N THR A 83 3.35 11.34 -0.15
CA THR A 83 3.89 10.01 0.15
C THR A 83 3.33 9.47 1.47
N GLN A 84 3.31 10.29 2.53
CA GLN A 84 2.77 9.89 3.82
C GLN A 84 1.29 9.54 3.75
N LYS A 85 0.48 10.34 3.05
CA LYS A 85 -0.93 10.06 2.82
C LYS A 85 -1.13 8.76 2.05
N LEU A 86 -0.35 8.53 1.00
CA LEU A 86 -0.39 7.28 0.24
C LEU A 86 -0.04 6.09 1.12
N PHE A 87 1.01 6.14 1.95
CA PHE A 87 1.26 5.05 2.90
C PHE A 87 0.10 4.80 3.86
N GLY A 88 -0.56 5.85 4.35
CA GLY A 88 -1.77 5.71 5.15
C GLY A 88 -2.91 5.00 4.41
N VAL A 89 -3.13 5.33 3.13
CA VAL A 89 -4.09 4.63 2.27
C VAL A 89 -3.75 3.15 2.13
N TYR A 90 -2.52 2.84 1.68
CA TYR A 90 -2.10 1.48 1.39
C TYR A 90 -2.12 0.61 2.66
N LEU A 91 -1.60 1.12 3.79
CA LEU A 91 -1.60 0.39 5.05
C LEU A 91 -3.02 0.17 5.60
N CYS A 92 -3.89 1.18 5.51
CA CYS A 92 -5.29 1.03 5.92
C CYS A 92 -6.00 -0.06 5.10
N TYR A 93 -5.71 -0.11 3.80
CA TYR A 93 -6.23 -1.16 2.95
C TYR A 93 -5.71 -2.54 3.28
N ALA A 94 -4.39 -2.66 3.40
CA ALA A 94 -3.76 -3.94 3.72
C ALA A 94 -4.26 -4.46 5.08
N THR A 95 -4.45 -3.56 6.05
CA THR A 95 -5.06 -3.86 7.36
C THR A 95 -6.50 -4.34 7.20
N TRP A 96 -7.32 -3.62 6.44
CA TRP A 96 -8.71 -4.04 6.18
C TRP A 96 -8.77 -5.42 5.52
N ILE A 97 -8.05 -5.64 4.42
CA ILE A 97 -8.03 -6.96 3.75
C ILE A 97 -7.61 -8.03 4.74
N PHE A 98 -6.54 -7.81 5.52
CA PHE A 98 -6.11 -8.75 6.54
C PHE A 98 -7.26 -9.11 7.49
N THR A 99 -7.98 -8.12 8.05
CA THR A 99 -9.13 -8.36 8.94
C THR A 99 -10.29 -9.12 8.29
N GLN A 100 -10.39 -9.13 6.96
CA GLN A 100 -11.42 -9.87 6.22
C GLN A 100 -11.00 -11.29 5.83
N THR A 101 -9.74 -11.67 6.03
CA THR A 101 -9.21 -12.99 5.64
C THR A 101 -9.18 -13.97 6.80
N GLY A 102 -9.14 -15.28 6.49
CA GLY A 102 -8.90 -16.33 7.49
C GLY A 102 -7.61 -16.12 8.31
N GLY A 103 -6.62 -15.43 7.73
CA GLY A 103 -5.38 -15.09 8.43
C GLY A 103 -5.57 -14.24 9.67
N PHE A 104 -6.59 -13.38 9.74
CA PHE A 104 -6.92 -12.66 10.98
C PHE A 104 -7.41 -13.59 12.08
N LYS A 105 -8.25 -14.59 11.73
CA LYS A 105 -8.72 -15.60 12.67
C LYS A 105 -7.57 -16.48 13.18
N ASP A 106 -6.66 -16.85 12.30
CA ASP A 106 -5.48 -17.64 12.69
C ASP A 106 -4.54 -16.83 13.58
N PHE A 107 -4.32 -15.54 13.25
CA PHE A 107 -3.47 -14.66 14.03
C PHE A 107 -4.03 -14.36 15.42
N THR A 108 -5.34 -14.12 15.54
CA THR A 108 -6.03 -13.99 16.84
C THR A 108 -5.98 -15.28 17.65
N THR A 109 -5.93 -16.45 17.01
CA THR A 109 -5.73 -17.73 17.70
C THR A 109 -4.30 -17.87 18.25
N MET A 110 -3.29 -17.38 17.52
CA MET A 110 -1.90 -17.37 17.98
C MET A 110 -1.64 -16.32 19.07
N PHE A 111 -2.36 -15.19 19.01
CA PHE A 111 -2.23 -14.09 19.94
C PHE A 111 -3.61 -13.71 20.51
N PRO A 112 -4.06 -14.32 21.62
CA PRO A 112 -5.43 -14.17 22.12
C PRO A 112 -5.86 -12.73 22.46
N ASN A 113 -4.90 -11.85 22.79
CA ASN A 113 -5.16 -10.45 23.09
C ASN A 113 -5.16 -9.55 21.85
N PHE A 114 -4.85 -10.09 20.67
CA PHE A 114 -4.88 -9.34 19.43
C PHE A 114 -6.33 -9.12 18.98
N ASN A 115 -6.69 -7.88 18.64
CA ASN A 115 -8.02 -7.57 18.14
C ASN A 115 -7.99 -6.44 17.10
N ALA A 116 -9.06 -6.33 16.32
CA ALA A 116 -9.15 -5.36 15.23
C ALA A 116 -9.18 -3.91 15.74
N THR A 117 -9.80 -3.65 16.89
CA THR A 117 -9.93 -2.30 17.47
C THR A 117 -8.55 -1.72 17.78
N ASP A 118 -7.73 -2.45 18.51
CA ASP A 118 -6.37 -2.05 18.88
C ASP A 118 -5.45 -1.98 17.66
N LEU A 119 -5.64 -2.89 16.70
CA LEU A 119 -4.93 -2.86 15.42
C LEU A 119 -5.17 -1.54 14.68
N TYR A 120 -6.43 -1.13 14.55
CA TYR A 120 -6.77 0.14 13.89
C TYR A 120 -6.32 1.35 14.71
N SER A 121 -6.40 1.31 16.04
CA SER A 121 -5.88 2.38 16.90
C SER A 121 -4.38 2.58 16.67
N ALA A 122 -3.60 1.51 16.66
CA ALA A 122 -2.16 1.57 16.35
C ALA A 122 -1.91 2.09 14.92
N LEU A 123 -2.70 1.68 13.92
CA LEU A 123 -2.59 2.21 12.56
C LEU A 123 -2.85 3.71 12.50
N PHE A 124 -3.84 4.21 13.24
CA PHE A 124 -4.18 5.64 13.24
C PHE A 124 -3.13 6.49 13.92
N GLU A 125 -2.47 5.96 14.95
CA GLU A 125 -1.29 6.61 15.52
C GLU A 125 -0.17 6.69 14.49
N LEU A 126 0.14 5.58 13.80
CA LEU A 126 1.16 5.53 12.75
C LEU A 126 0.84 6.48 11.59
N THR A 127 -0.39 6.49 11.11
CA THR A 127 -0.81 7.25 9.93
C THR A 127 -2.19 7.88 10.16
N PRO A 128 -2.29 9.11 10.67
CA PRO A 128 -3.60 9.72 11.00
C PRO A 128 -4.57 9.78 9.81
N TYR A 129 -4.03 9.89 8.59
CA TYR A 129 -4.82 9.86 7.36
C TYR A 129 -5.62 8.55 7.18
N ALA A 130 -5.12 7.42 7.71
CA ALA A 130 -5.82 6.14 7.67
C ALA A 130 -7.19 6.17 8.34
N LYS A 131 -7.41 7.06 9.31
CA LYS A 131 -8.73 7.22 9.95
C LYS A 131 -9.82 7.64 8.95
N LYS A 132 -9.49 8.57 8.04
CA LYS A 132 -10.38 9.00 6.95
C LYS A 132 -10.68 7.83 6.02
N ILE A 133 -9.64 7.09 5.65
CA ILE A 133 -9.74 5.95 4.71
C ILE A 133 -10.58 4.82 5.30
N LYS A 134 -10.37 4.48 6.59
CA LYS A 134 -11.17 3.47 7.28
C LYS A 134 -12.65 3.84 7.31
N LYS A 135 -12.97 5.11 7.59
CA LYS A 135 -14.35 5.60 7.55
C LYS A 135 -15.00 5.38 6.18
N GLN A 136 -14.29 5.71 5.09
CA GLN A 136 -14.80 5.50 3.73
C GLN A 136 -14.98 4.01 3.40
N ILE A 137 -14.04 3.15 3.86
CA ILE A 137 -14.15 1.69 3.72
C ILE A 137 -15.41 1.17 4.43
N ASP A 138 -15.68 1.65 5.63
CA ASP A 138 -16.85 1.24 6.42
C ASP A 138 -18.14 1.70 5.74
N GLU A 139 -18.22 2.95 5.30
CA GLU A 139 -19.38 3.48 4.58
C GLU A 139 -19.69 2.71 3.29
N ILE A 140 -18.67 2.26 2.55
CA ILE A 140 -18.85 1.42 1.37
C ILE A 140 -19.34 0.02 1.77
N SER A 141 -18.76 -0.56 2.82
CA SER A 141 -19.10 -1.90 3.31
C SER A 141 -20.53 -1.97 3.84
N ASP A 142 -20.96 -0.94 4.60
CA ASP A 142 -22.30 -0.83 5.18
C ASP A 142 -23.39 -0.73 4.10
N ARG A 143 -23.03 -0.25 2.90
CA ARG A 143 -23.92 -0.21 1.73
C ARG A 143 -23.89 -1.51 0.90
N GLY A 144 -23.22 -2.56 1.39
CA GLY A 144 -23.02 -3.82 0.66
C GLY A 144 -22.01 -3.72 -0.49
N GLY A 145 -21.27 -2.61 -0.59
CA GLY A 145 -20.23 -2.43 -1.58
C GLY A 145 -18.96 -3.21 -1.25
N LYS A 146 -18.08 -3.35 -2.24
CA LYS A 146 -16.73 -3.92 -2.05
C LYS A 146 -15.72 -2.77 -2.02
N PRO A 147 -15.20 -2.34 -0.84
CA PRO A 147 -14.27 -1.22 -0.73
C PRO A 147 -13.03 -1.37 -1.62
N ALA A 148 -12.58 -2.61 -1.80
CA ALA A 148 -11.49 -2.97 -2.72
C ALA A 148 -11.66 -2.48 -4.16
N ILE A 149 -12.91 -2.23 -4.58
CA ILE A 149 -13.30 -1.94 -5.95
C ILE A 149 -13.61 -0.45 -6.15
N MET A 150 -13.99 0.26 -5.08
CA MET A 150 -14.72 1.53 -5.20
C MET A 150 -14.24 2.67 -4.30
N LEU A 151 -13.02 2.65 -3.76
CA LEU A 151 -12.58 3.84 -3.00
C LEU A 151 -12.21 4.98 -3.94
N PRO A 152 -13.01 6.06 -4.00
CA PRO A 152 -12.63 7.22 -4.77
C PRO A 152 -11.64 8.01 -3.90
N ILE A 153 -10.35 7.73 -4.08
CA ILE A 153 -9.32 8.64 -3.62
C ILE A 153 -9.01 9.57 -4.78
N TYR A 154 -9.53 10.78 -4.68
CA TYR A 154 -9.22 11.84 -5.62
C TYR A 154 -7.77 12.25 -5.43
N VAL A 155 -7.02 12.30 -6.52
CA VAL A 155 -5.62 12.74 -6.49
C VAL A 155 -5.53 14.15 -5.90
N GLU A 156 -6.51 15.03 -6.10
CA GLU A 156 -6.55 16.36 -5.48
C GLU A 156 -6.66 16.29 -3.94
N GLU A 157 -7.40 15.31 -3.39
CA GLU A 157 -7.48 15.11 -1.94
C GLU A 157 -6.15 14.68 -1.34
N VAL A 158 -5.32 13.98 -2.12
CA VAL A 158 -4.00 13.55 -1.68
C VAL A 158 -2.94 14.63 -1.90
N ILE A 159 -3.00 15.35 -3.03
CA ILE A 159 -2.00 16.35 -3.45
C ILE A 159 -2.26 17.75 -2.83
N GLY A 160 -3.49 18.06 -2.40
CA GLY A 160 -3.83 19.31 -1.71
C GLY A 160 -4.04 20.54 -2.61
N ASP A 161 -3.75 20.45 -3.91
CA ASP A 161 -3.95 21.54 -4.86
C ASP A 161 -5.40 21.57 -5.38
N LYS A 162 -6.22 22.49 -4.84
CA LYS A 162 -7.57 22.80 -5.36
C LYS A 162 -7.55 23.51 -6.73
N ALA A 163 -6.40 23.98 -7.19
CA ALA A 163 -6.32 25.00 -8.24
C ALA A 163 -6.19 24.49 -9.70
N LYS A 164 -6.32 23.18 -9.98
CA LYS A 164 -6.22 22.64 -11.36
C LYS A 164 -7.34 21.67 -11.75
N ALA A 165 -8.51 21.81 -11.13
CA ALA A 165 -9.70 21.01 -11.42
C ALA A 165 -10.45 21.44 -12.71
N GLN A 166 -9.75 21.92 -13.74
CA GLN A 166 -10.40 22.41 -14.97
C GLN A 166 -9.98 21.75 -16.28
N SER A 167 -9.20 20.66 -16.25
CA SER A 167 -9.09 19.82 -17.44
C SER A 167 -9.01 18.34 -17.10
N SER A 168 -10.17 17.68 -17.24
CA SER A 168 -10.31 16.33 -17.80
C SER A 168 -9.35 15.27 -17.26
N SER A 169 -9.78 14.58 -16.20
CA SER A 169 -9.82 13.11 -16.05
C SER A 169 -9.73 12.80 -14.55
N HIS A 170 -10.82 12.29 -14.00
CA HIS A 170 -10.87 11.78 -12.64
C HIS A 170 -9.84 10.65 -12.52
N TYR A 171 -8.67 10.94 -11.96
CA TYR A 171 -7.71 9.90 -11.61
C TYR A 171 -8.22 9.21 -10.33
N LEU A 172 -9.26 8.40 -10.48
CA LEU A 172 -9.56 7.37 -9.50
C LEU A 172 -8.33 6.48 -9.40
N LEU A 173 -7.71 6.41 -8.21
CA LEU A 173 -6.84 5.29 -7.86
C LEU A 173 -7.70 4.01 -7.85
N TYR A 174 -8.01 3.46 -9.02
CA TYR A 174 -8.71 2.19 -9.13
C TYR A 174 -7.80 1.10 -8.56
N GLY A 175 -8.10 0.65 -7.35
CA GLY A 175 -7.45 -0.47 -6.66
C GLY A 175 -7.73 -1.84 -7.31
N LEU A 176 -8.58 -1.88 -8.34
CA LEU A 176 -9.19 -3.09 -8.91
C LEU A 176 -8.21 -4.17 -9.38
N HIS A 177 -7.05 -3.83 -9.93
CA HIS A 177 -6.12 -4.84 -10.48
C HIS A 177 -5.00 -5.27 -9.53
N TYR A 178 -4.79 -4.54 -8.43
CA TYR A 178 -3.63 -4.74 -7.55
C TYR A 178 -4.02 -5.29 -6.16
N MET A 179 -5.30 -5.16 -5.80
CA MET A 179 -5.90 -5.73 -4.60
C MET A 179 -6.03 -7.26 -4.70
N GLU A 180 -6.21 -7.82 -5.90
CA GLU A 180 -6.13 -9.28 -6.12
C GLU A 180 -4.72 -9.80 -5.82
N LEU A 181 -3.66 -9.07 -6.20
CA LEU A 181 -2.28 -9.48 -5.92
C LEU A 181 -1.97 -9.41 -4.42
N MET A 182 -2.34 -8.32 -3.74
CA MET A 182 -2.21 -8.25 -2.27
C MET A 182 -3.07 -9.31 -1.58
N HIS A 183 -4.30 -9.56 -2.05
CA HIS A 183 -5.16 -10.60 -1.50
C HIS A 183 -4.57 -12.01 -1.70
N HIS A 184 -3.99 -12.30 -2.87
CA HIS A 184 -3.26 -13.55 -3.12
C HIS A 184 -2.02 -13.67 -2.24
N THR A 185 -1.24 -12.60 -2.10
CA THR A 185 -0.06 -12.58 -1.21
C THR A 185 -0.47 -12.77 0.26
N LEU A 186 -1.50 -12.06 0.73
CA LEU A 186 -2.07 -12.20 2.08
C LEU A 186 -2.60 -13.62 2.34
N ARG A 187 -3.29 -14.21 1.36
CA ARG A 187 -3.81 -15.57 1.42
C ARG A 187 -2.70 -16.62 1.46
N GLN A 188 -1.72 -16.51 0.56
CA GLN A 188 -0.57 -17.40 0.54
C GLN A 188 0.23 -17.34 1.84
N ILE A 189 0.27 -16.18 2.48
CA ILE A 189 0.99 -15.99 3.75
C ILE A 189 0.19 -16.50 4.96
N SER A 190 -1.14 -16.38 4.93
CA SER A 190 -2.00 -17.13 5.87
C SER A 190 -1.74 -18.63 5.75
N GLU A 191 -1.59 -19.14 4.53
CA GLU A 191 -1.27 -20.54 4.26
C GLU A 191 0.15 -20.91 4.72
N ASP A 192 1.15 -20.04 4.56
CA ASP A 192 2.53 -20.32 5.00
C ASP A 192 2.67 -20.27 6.54
N LEU A 193 1.99 -19.32 7.20
CA LEU A 193 1.91 -19.24 8.66
C LEU A 193 1.20 -20.46 9.28
N THR A 194 0.24 -21.06 8.57
CA THR A 194 -0.47 -22.27 9.00
C THR A 194 0.29 -23.55 8.64
N LYS A 195 0.99 -23.63 7.51
CA LYS A 195 1.84 -24.78 7.12
C LYS A 195 3.11 -24.90 7.98
N GLY A 196 3.64 -23.81 8.50
CA GLY A 196 4.73 -23.83 9.49
C GLY A 196 4.40 -24.62 10.77
N ARG A 197 3.12 -24.93 11.03
CA ARG A 197 2.65 -25.77 12.15
C ARG A 197 2.71 -27.28 11.87
N THR A 198 2.58 -27.72 10.62
CA THR A 198 2.53 -29.17 10.29
C THR A 198 3.92 -29.80 10.15
N GLY A 199 4.99 -28.99 10.02
CA GLY A 199 6.37 -29.47 9.84
C GLY A 199 7.21 -29.56 11.12
N LYS A 200 6.62 -29.43 12.31
CA LYS A 200 7.33 -29.53 13.62
C LYS A 200 6.60 -30.45 14.61
N ALA A 201 5.86 -31.43 14.09
CA ALA A 201 5.29 -32.52 14.86
C ALA A 201 5.76 -33.85 14.27
N GLU A 202 7.08 -34.04 14.22
CA GLU A 202 7.76 -35.33 14.16
C GLU A 202 8.97 -35.28 15.09
#